data_AF-A0A673KLI6-F1
#
_entry.id   AF-A0A673KLI6-F1
#
_cell.length_a   1.000
_cell.length_b   1.000
_cell.length_c   1.000
_cell.angle_alpha   90.00
_cell.angle_beta   90.00
_cell.angle_gamma   90.00
#
_symmetry.space_group_name_H-M   'P 1'
#
loop_
_entity.id
_entity.type
_entity.pdbx_description
1 polymer ?
#
loop_
_entity_poly.entity_id
_entity_poly.type
_entity_poly.pdbx_seq_one_letter_code
_entity_poly.pdbx_strand_id
1 'polypeptide(L)'
;ISTVEWQYQSGRKFKPFDPFTNCDLEEAFNSQTTSVQIKINSEVYNVDIVCKVATRGGKRIKLKRVQLKGEKYKSSLPSNWEDMKGQSVVLIELNAGSQEFTDVEKEFRKTGLSSNIIKIERVQNCSLWRNYMIKKEELEDKNKHKNNEKHLFHGTGPHTTDQINNQGFNRSFAGMNGAMYGNGTYFAVDPCYSAKGYCKPDANGHKRMYLAKVLVGEFTKGKKGLRTPPKRSSKGVNLYDSVTDKTKNPSMFVVFNDVQAYPEYLITFQKK
;
A
#
# COMPACT_ATOMS: atom_id res chain seq x y z
N ILE A 1 -6.74 -14.85 -14.95
CA ILE A 1 -6.87 -13.88 -13.83
C ILE A 1 -8.13 -13.06 -14.06
N SER A 2 -9.20 -13.37 -13.33
CA SER A 2 -10.43 -12.58 -13.29
C SER A 2 -10.33 -11.56 -12.16
N THR A 3 -10.51 -10.27 -12.44
CA THR A 3 -10.65 -9.26 -11.37
C THR A 3 -12.06 -9.39 -10.80
N VAL A 4 -12.20 -9.40 -9.49
CA VAL A 4 -13.49 -9.56 -8.85
C VAL A 4 -14.03 -8.19 -8.46
N GLU A 5 -15.24 -7.90 -8.92
CA GLU A 5 -16.00 -6.71 -8.52
C GLU A 5 -17.24 -7.15 -7.75
N TRP A 6 -17.34 -6.66 -6.52
CA TRP A 6 -18.52 -6.73 -5.70
C TRP A 6 -19.44 -5.57 -6.05
N GLN A 7 -20.72 -5.88 -6.18
CA GLN A 7 -21.77 -4.93 -6.51
C GLN A 7 -22.94 -5.10 -5.53
N TYR A 8 -23.68 -4.03 -5.26
CA TYR A 8 -24.94 -4.08 -4.50
C TYR A 8 -26.13 -3.73 -5.37
N GLN A 9 -27.27 -4.34 -5.06
CA GLN A 9 -28.52 -4.05 -5.76
C GLN A 9 -29.04 -2.66 -5.38
N SER A 10 -29.24 -1.81 -6.38
CA SER A 10 -29.86 -0.48 -6.26
C SER A 10 -30.98 -0.38 -7.30
N GLY A 11 -32.22 -0.59 -6.84
CA GLY A 11 -33.38 -0.73 -7.73
C GLY A 11 -33.27 -1.99 -8.60
N ARG A 12 -33.37 -1.81 -9.92
CA ARG A 12 -33.23 -2.90 -10.92
C ARG A 12 -31.78 -3.14 -11.37
N LYS A 13 -30.83 -2.29 -10.96
CA LYS A 13 -29.42 -2.37 -11.38
C LYS A 13 -28.54 -2.81 -10.22
N PHE A 14 -27.37 -3.34 -10.56
CA PHE A 14 -26.27 -3.52 -9.63
C PHE A 14 -25.29 -2.36 -9.79
N LYS A 15 -24.84 -1.79 -8.67
CA LYS A 15 -23.82 -0.74 -8.63
C LYS A 15 -22.56 -1.28 -7.98
N PRO A 16 -21.37 -0.98 -8.51
CA PRO A 16 -20.11 -1.40 -7.89
C PRO A 16 -19.94 -0.71 -6.53
N PHE A 17 -19.26 -1.40 -5.62
CA PHE A 17 -18.74 -0.78 -4.42
C PHE A 17 -17.54 0.11 -4.72
N ASP A 18 -17.24 1.04 -3.81
CA ASP A 18 -15.97 1.73 -3.84
C ASP A 18 -14.80 0.75 -3.60
N PRO A 19 -13.57 1.11 -4.00
CA PRO A 19 -12.42 0.19 -3.93
C PRO A 19 -12.15 -0.37 -2.53
N PHE A 20 -12.39 0.40 -1.47
CA PHE A 20 -12.14 -0.03 -0.09
C PHE A 20 -13.17 -1.05 0.35
N THR A 21 -14.46 -0.75 0.20
CA THR A 21 -15.53 -1.70 0.52
C THR A 21 -15.43 -2.97 -0.33
N ASN A 22 -15.04 -2.84 -1.61
CA ASN A 22 -14.81 -3.99 -2.49
C ASN A 22 -13.65 -4.88 -1.98
N CYS A 23 -12.56 -4.26 -1.50
CA CYS A 23 -11.42 -4.96 -0.91
C CYS A 23 -11.84 -5.70 0.37
N ASP A 24 -12.54 -5.03 1.29
CA ASP A 24 -13.01 -5.62 2.55
C ASP A 24 -13.94 -6.82 2.31
N LEU A 25 -14.85 -6.70 1.35
CA LEU A 25 -15.76 -7.79 0.96
C LEU A 25 -15.01 -8.98 0.35
N GLU A 26 -13.98 -8.72 -0.46
CA GLU A 26 -13.17 -9.77 -1.07
C GLU A 26 -12.24 -10.45 -0.05
N GLU A 27 -11.67 -9.69 0.89
CA GLU A 27 -10.89 -10.24 2.01
C GLU A 27 -11.77 -11.11 2.92
N ALA A 28 -12.97 -10.63 3.26
CA ALA A 28 -13.94 -11.40 4.05
C ALA A 28 -14.38 -12.68 3.33
N PHE A 29 -14.55 -12.63 2.00
CA PHE A 29 -14.84 -13.80 1.18
C PHE A 29 -13.70 -14.83 1.18
N ASN A 30 -12.46 -14.38 1.02
CA ASN A 30 -11.29 -15.26 0.99
C ASN A 30 -10.98 -15.86 2.37
N SER A 31 -11.18 -15.08 3.43
CA SER A 31 -10.98 -15.49 4.83
C SER A 31 -12.15 -16.31 5.39
N GLN A 32 -13.20 -16.55 4.59
CA GLN A 32 -14.43 -17.24 5.00
C GLN A 32 -15.09 -16.61 6.24
N THR A 33 -14.94 -15.30 6.39
CA THR A 33 -15.55 -14.56 7.50
C THR A 33 -17.07 -14.56 7.32
N THR A 34 -17.80 -14.90 8.39
CA THR A 34 -19.26 -15.05 8.34
C THR A 34 -20.02 -13.72 8.32
N SER A 35 -19.39 -12.63 8.77
CA SER A 35 -20.01 -11.31 8.88
C SER A 35 -19.00 -10.18 8.66
N VAL A 36 -19.33 -9.21 7.80
CA VAL A 36 -18.57 -7.95 7.66
C VAL A 36 -19.53 -6.75 7.64
N GLN A 37 -19.10 -5.61 8.17
CA GLN A 37 -19.89 -4.37 8.13
C GLN A 37 -19.47 -3.49 6.97
N ILE A 38 -20.45 -3.04 6.18
CA ILE A 38 -20.21 -2.13 5.05
C ILE A 38 -21.14 -0.92 5.12
N LYS A 39 -20.79 0.14 4.40
CA LYS A 39 -21.68 1.30 4.22
C LYS A 39 -22.26 1.34 2.82
N ILE A 40 -23.58 1.48 2.74
CA ILE A 40 -24.31 1.74 1.48
C ILE A 40 -25.13 3.00 1.69
N ASN A 41 -24.90 4.04 0.89
CA ASN A 41 -25.57 5.35 0.99
C ASN A 41 -25.53 5.93 2.43
N SER A 42 -24.36 5.88 3.07
CA SER A 42 -24.11 6.34 4.45
C SER A 42 -24.81 5.53 5.57
N GLU A 43 -25.48 4.43 5.23
CA GLU A 43 -26.09 3.52 6.20
C GLU A 43 -25.23 2.26 6.37
N VAL A 44 -25.09 1.77 7.60
CA VAL A 44 -24.29 0.57 7.92
C VAL A 44 -25.14 -0.70 7.79
N TYR A 45 -24.63 -1.69 7.07
CA TYR A 45 -25.25 -3.00 6.87
C TYR A 45 -24.32 -4.11 7.38
N ASN A 46 -24.90 -5.17 7.93
CA ASN A 46 -24.20 -6.42 8.20
C ASN A 46 -24.32 -7.34 6.98
N VAL A 47 -23.18 -7.76 6.44
CA VAL A 47 -23.10 -8.60 5.25
C VAL A 47 -22.89 -10.04 5.67
N ASP A 48 -23.79 -10.90 5.22
CA ASP A 48 -23.55 -12.32 5.10
C ASP A 48 -22.84 -12.58 3.77
N ILE A 49 -21.55 -12.87 3.85
CA ILE A 49 -20.67 -13.05 2.70
C ILE A 49 -20.98 -14.33 1.93
N VAL A 50 -21.45 -15.37 2.62
CA VAL A 50 -21.78 -16.67 2.03
C VAL A 50 -23.07 -16.55 1.23
N CYS A 51 -24.11 -15.96 1.84
CA CYS A 51 -25.38 -15.72 1.18
C CYS A 51 -25.32 -14.53 0.19
N LYS A 52 -24.27 -13.71 0.24
CA LYS A 52 -24.10 -12.47 -0.52
C LYS A 52 -25.28 -11.51 -0.32
N VAL A 53 -25.63 -11.27 0.94
CA VAL A 53 -26.75 -10.38 1.32
C VAL A 53 -26.29 -9.42 2.42
N ALA A 54 -26.56 -8.14 2.22
CA ALA A 54 -26.41 -7.11 3.24
C ALA A 54 -27.76 -6.85 3.92
N THR A 55 -27.77 -6.80 5.25
CA THR A 55 -28.99 -6.66 6.07
C THR A 55 -28.90 -5.50 7.05
N ARG A 56 -30.01 -4.78 7.21
CA ARG A 56 -30.16 -3.69 8.19
C ARG A 56 -31.64 -3.48 8.51
N GLY A 57 -32.04 -3.68 9.76
CA GLY A 57 -33.38 -3.30 10.25
C GLY A 57 -34.54 -3.74 9.33
N GLY A 58 -34.57 -5.02 8.94
CA GLY A 58 -35.57 -5.57 8.01
C GLY A 58 -35.28 -5.37 6.52
N LYS A 59 -34.41 -4.41 6.14
CA LYS A 59 -33.98 -4.24 4.75
C LYS A 59 -32.96 -5.31 4.37
N ARG A 60 -33.10 -5.86 3.15
CA ARG A 60 -32.17 -6.82 2.55
C ARG A 60 -31.71 -6.32 1.19
N ILE A 61 -30.40 -6.24 0.98
CA ILE A 61 -29.78 -5.83 -0.29
C ILE A 61 -28.99 -7.02 -0.81
N LYS A 62 -29.27 -7.46 -2.05
CA LYS A 62 -28.50 -8.51 -2.70
C LYS A 62 -27.14 -7.97 -3.13
N LEU A 63 -26.10 -8.75 -2.90
CA LEU A 63 -24.76 -8.50 -3.37
C LEU A 63 -24.44 -9.45 -4.52
N LYS A 64 -23.58 -9.00 -5.44
CA LYS A 64 -23.12 -9.79 -6.57
C LYS A 64 -21.61 -9.71 -6.64
N ARG A 65 -20.96 -10.87 -6.61
CA ARG A 65 -19.53 -11.03 -6.89
C ARG A 65 -19.36 -11.37 -8.36
N VAL A 66 -18.82 -10.47 -9.16
CA VAL A 66 -18.63 -10.65 -10.60
C VAL A 66 -17.16 -10.88 -10.90
N GLN A 67 -16.84 -11.98 -11.58
CA GLN A 67 -15.54 -12.14 -12.21
C GLN A 67 -15.53 -11.33 -13.51
N LEU A 68 -14.86 -10.18 -13.48
CA LEU A 68 -14.54 -9.44 -14.68
C LEU A 68 -13.55 -10.27 -15.51
N LYS A 69 -13.94 -10.64 -16.74
CA LYS A 69 -13.02 -11.14 -17.75
C LYS A 69 -12.09 -9.96 -18.12
N GLY A 70 -10.95 -9.93 -17.43
CA GLY A 70 -10.07 -8.77 -17.37
C GLY A 70 -9.20 -8.63 -18.60
N GLU A 71 -9.70 -8.02 -19.66
CA GLU A 71 -8.84 -7.47 -20.71
C GLU A 71 -8.27 -6.10 -20.27
N LYS A 72 -9.05 -5.28 -19.57
CA LYS A 72 -8.62 -3.94 -19.12
C LYS A 72 -7.70 -3.94 -17.89
N TYR A 73 -7.69 -5.02 -17.09
CA TYR A 73 -6.94 -5.12 -15.82
C TYR A 73 -5.85 -6.19 -15.81
N LYS A 74 -5.75 -7.03 -16.85
CA LYS A 74 -4.53 -7.83 -17.10
C LYS A 74 -3.41 -6.95 -17.67
N SER A 75 -3.75 -5.90 -18.41
CA SER A 75 -2.80 -4.93 -18.95
C SER A 75 -2.20 -3.97 -17.91
N SER A 76 -2.63 -4.04 -16.64
CA SER A 76 -2.17 -3.14 -15.57
C SER A 76 -1.25 -3.79 -14.54
N LEU A 77 -1.00 -5.10 -14.61
CA LEU A 77 0.06 -5.72 -13.81
C LEU A 77 1.42 -5.45 -14.46
N PRO A 78 2.49 -5.28 -13.68
CA PRO A 78 3.82 -5.07 -14.24
C PRO A 78 4.24 -6.26 -15.11
N SER A 79 4.84 -5.98 -16.26
CA SER A 79 5.25 -7.02 -17.22
C SER A 79 6.38 -7.91 -16.71
N ASN A 80 7.15 -7.44 -15.72
CA ASN A 80 8.22 -8.19 -15.06
C ASN A 80 7.69 -9.14 -13.97
N TRP A 81 6.38 -9.24 -13.74
CA TRP A 81 5.83 -10.16 -12.75
C TRP A 81 5.75 -11.59 -13.26
N GLU A 82 6.11 -12.52 -12.38
CA GLU A 82 5.97 -13.96 -12.59
C GLU A 82 4.55 -14.44 -12.29
N ASP A 83 4.18 -15.62 -12.79
CA ASP A 83 2.90 -16.24 -12.47
C ASP A 83 2.80 -16.53 -10.97
N MET A 84 1.82 -15.92 -10.33
CA MET A 84 1.56 -16.08 -8.89
C MET A 84 0.89 -17.43 -8.54
N LYS A 85 0.57 -18.29 -9.53
CA LYS A 85 0.02 -19.64 -9.34
C LYS A 85 -1.22 -19.68 -8.44
N GLY A 86 -2.04 -18.62 -8.47
CA GLY A 86 -3.25 -18.50 -7.67
C GLY A 86 -3.06 -18.02 -6.23
N GLN A 87 -1.83 -17.73 -5.78
CA GLN A 87 -1.56 -17.15 -4.47
C GLN A 87 -1.93 -15.65 -4.42
N SER A 88 -2.28 -15.15 -3.24
CA SER A 88 -2.61 -13.73 -3.02
C SER A 88 -1.38 -12.82 -3.02
N VAL A 89 -0.27 -13.33 -2.49
CA VAL A 89 1.05 -12.69 -2.47
C VAL A 89 2.13 -13.71 -2.78
N VAL A 90 3.13 -13.33 -3.57
CA VAL A 90 4.34 -14.12 -3.82
C VAL A 90 5.57 -13.21 -3.67
N LEU A 91 6.61 -13.73 -3.03
CA LEU A 91 7.93 -13.11 -2.99
C LEU A 91 8.82 -13.81 -4.01
N ILE A 92 9.29 -13.07 -5.00
CA ILE A 92 10.20 -13.59 -6.03
C ILE A 92 11.61 -13.13 -5.71
N GLU A 93 12.48 -14.06 -5.36
CA GLU A 93 13.90 -13.75 -5.18
C GLU A 93 14.53 -13.37 -6.52
N LEU A 94 15.15 -12.19 -6.56
CA LEU A 94 15.80 -11.68 -7.76
C LEU A 94 17.16 -12.36 -7.93
N ASN A 95 17.45 -12.80 -9.16
CA ASN A 95 18.76 -13.33 -9.50
C ASN A 95 19.84 -12.24 -9.35
N ALA A 96 20.89 -12.55 -8.58
CA ALA A 96 22.07 -11.70 -8.47
C ALA A 96 22.67 -11.46 -9.87
N GLY A 97 22.91 -10.19 -10.21
CA GLY A 97 23.43 -9.78 -11.52
C GLY A 97 22.34 -9.52 -12.59
N SER A 98 21.06 -9.75 -12.30
CA SER A 98 19.98 -9.24 -13.15
C SER A 98 19.90 -7.70 -13.09
N GLN A 99 19.42 -7.06 -14.15
CA GLN A 99 19.27 -5.61 -14.19
C GLN A 99 18.37 -5.10 -13.04
N GLU A 100 17.27 -5.79 -12.76
CA GLU A 100 16.35 -5.44 -11.67
C GLU A 100 17.03 -5.51 -10.29
N PHE A 101 17.85 -6.56 -10.05
CA PHE A 101 18.65 -6.64 -8.83
C PHE A 101 19.64 -5.46 -8.75
N THR A 102 20.36 -5.18 -9.84
CA THR A 102 21.36 -4.10 -9.88
C THR A 102 20.72 -2.72 -9.65
N ASP A 103 19.52 -2.48 -10.17
CA ASP A 103 18.81 -1.22 -9.97
C ASP A 103 18.39 -1.04 -8.49
N VAL A 104 17.86 -2.08 -7.86
CA VAL A 104 17.51 -2.05 -6.43
C VAL A 104 18.75 -1.93 -5.54
N GLU A 105 19.83 -2.63 -5.88
CA GLU A 105 21.10 -2.50 -5.19
C GLU A 105 21.64 -1.07 -5.30
N LYS A 106 21.61 -0.46 -6.49
CA LYS A 106 22.05 0.93 -6.69
C LYS A 106 21.31 1.88 -5.77
N GLU A 107 19.99 1.75 -5.66
CA GLU A 107 19.19 2.55 -4.72
C GLU A 107 19.60 2.29 -3.26
N PHE A 108 19.79 1.03 -2.87
CA PHE A 108 20.22 0.65 -1.53
C PHE A 108 21.61 1.23 -1.17
N ARG A 109 22.51 1.31 -2.15
CA ARG A 109 23.89 1.81 -1.99
C ARG A 109 24.03 3.32 -2.15
N LYS A 110 23.01 4.04 -2.62
CA LYS A 110 23.15 5.41 -3.15
C LYS A 110 23.75 6.46 -2.18
N THR A 111 23.66 6.21 -0.87
CA THR A 111 24.21 7.07 0.19
C THR A 111 25.38 6.42 0.96
N GLY A 112 25.98 5.37 0.41
CA GLY A 112 27.14 4.70 0.98
C GLY A 112 26.82 3.60 2.00
N LEU A 113 25.58 3.10 2.06
CA LEU A 113 25.25 1.96 2.90
C LEU A 113 26.05 0.73 2.42
N SER A 114 26.96 0.22 3.25
CA SER A 114 27.93 -0.81 2.86
C SER A 114 27.59 -2.22 3.37
N SER A 115 26.44 -2.42 4.01
CA SER A 115 25.95 -3.72 4.53
C SER A 115 25.92 -4.84 3.48
N ASN A 116 26.17 -6.09 3.85
CA ASN A 116 26.05 -7.20 2.90
C ASN A 116 24.57 -7.47 2.55
N ILE A 117 24.21 -7.45 1.26
CA ILE A 117 22.87 -7.85 0.81
C ILE A 117 22.85 -9.38 0.75
N ILE A 118 21.90 -10.00 1.43
CA ILE A 118 21.71 -11.45 1.44
C ILE A 118 20.81 -11.85 0.27
N LYS A 119 19.68 -11.15 0.13
CA LYS A 119 18.75 -11.31 -0.98
C LYS A 119 17.86 -10.08 -1.18
N ILE A 120 17.31 -9.99 -2.37
CA ILE A 120 16.28 -9.01 -2.75
C ILE A 120 15.10 -9.79 -3.29
N GLU A 121 13.93 -9.56 -2.74
CA GLU A 121 12.69 -10.22 -3.16
C GLU A 121 11.73 -9.17 -3.73
N ARG A 122 11.27 -9.34 -4.97
CA ARG A 122 10.15 -8.58 -5.52
C ARG A 122 8.86 -9.09 -4.89
N VAL A 123 8.10 -8.19 -4.28
CA VAL A 123 6.78 -8.50 -3.76
C VAL A 123 5.78 -8.39 -4.89
N GLN A 124 5.04 -9.46 -5.13
CA GLN A 124 3.93 -9.49 -6.07
C GLN A 124 2.63 -9.65 -5.29
N ASN A 125 1.88 -8.56 -5.13
CA ASN A 125 0.56 -8.59 -4.53
C ASN A 125 -0.42 -7.83 -5.45
N CYS A 126 -1.25 -8.60 -6.18
CA CYS A 126 -2.17 -8.04 -7.18
C CYS A 126 -3.17 -7.05 -6.58
N SER A 127 -3.66 -7.30 -5.37
CA SER A 127 -4.67 -6.45 -4.72
C SER A 127 -4.07 -5.12 -4.30
N LEU A 128 -2.91 -5.14 -3.62
CA LEU A 128 -2.19 -3.93 -3.24
C LEU A 128 -1.78 -3.12 -4.46
N TRP A 129 -1.27 -3.77 -5.51
CA TRP A 129 -0.88 -3.10 -6.74
C TRP A 129 -2.05 -2.39 -7.42
N ARG A 130 -3.22 -3.04 -7.51
CA ARG A 130 -4.41 -2.43 -8.12
C ARG A 130 -4.89 -1.22 -7.33
N ASN A 131 -4.98 -1.34 -6.01
CA ASN A 131 -5.39 -0.22 -5.14
C ASN A 131 -4.41 0.95 -5.26
N TYR A 132 -3.11 0.65 -5.29
CA TYR A 132 -2.06 1.63 -5.53
C TYR A 132 -2.21 2.34 -6.88
N MET A 133 -2.47 1.59 -7.96
CA MET A 133 -2.62 2.16 -9.30
C MET A 133 -3.88 3.03 -9.44
N ILE A 134 -5.01 2.63 -8.83
CA ILE A 134 -6.21 3.48 -8.75
C ILE A 134 -5.88 4.78 -8.02
N LYS A 135 -5.17 4.67 -6.88
CA LYS A 135 -4.79 5.87 -6.12
C LYS A 135 -3.84 6.79 -6.89
N LYS A 136 -2.95 6.20 -7.71
CA LYS A 136 -2.06 6.93 -8.59
C LYS A 136 -2.83 7.73 -9.62
N GLU A 137 -3.76 7.10 -10.33
CA GLU A 137 -4.64 7.77 -11.32
C GLU A 137 -5.43 8.93 -10.68
N GLU A 138 -6.03 8.70 -9.49
CA GLU A 138 -6.72 9.75 -8.74
C GLU A 138 -5.81 10.96 -8.44
N LEU A 139 -4.54 10.73 -8.08
CA LEU A 139 -3.59 11.81 -7.78
C LEU A 139 -3.09 12.51 -9.03
N GLU A 140 -2.89 11.79 -10.13
CA GLU A 140 -2.53 12.38 -11.42
C GLU A 140 -3.64 13.32 -11.92
N ASP A 141 -4.90 12.90 -11.79
CA ASP A 141 -6.07 13.71 -12.12
C ASP A 141 -6.24 14.89 -11.17
N LYS A 142 -6.03 14.70 -9.87
CA LYS A 142 -6.12 15.77 -8.86
C LYS A 142 -5.04 16.83 -9.06
N ASN A 143 -3.80 16.42 -9.28
CA ASN A 143 -2.64 17.30 -9.33
C ASN A 143 -2.30 17.81 -10.73
N LYS A 144 -2.94 17.24 -11.77
CA LYS A 144 -2.75 17.62 -13.18
C LYS A 144 -1.32 17.41 -13.68
N HIS A 145 -0.61 16.44 -13.11
CA HIS A 145 0.70 15.99 -13.53
C HIS A 145 0.98 14.55 -13.08
N LYS A 146 1.96 13.90 -13.69
CA LYS A 146 2.34 12.49 -13.39
C LYS A 146 3.43 12.32 -12.34
N ASN A 147 4.10 13.41 -11.94
CA ASN A 147 5.19 13.39 -10.97
C ASN A 147 4.70 13.30 -9.51
N ASN A 148 4.00 12.22 -9.17
CA ASN A 148 3.45 11.99 -7.82
C ASN A 148 4.16 10.87 -7.06
N GLU A 149 4.98 10.06 -7.72
CA GLU A 149 5.58 8.83 -7.19
C GLU A 149 7.06 9.01 -6.85
N LYS A 150 7.51 8.39 -5.76
CA LYS A 150 8.93 8.22 -5.41
C LYS A 150 9.21 6.81 -4.93
N HIS A 151 10.41 6.31 -5.23
CA HIS A 151 10.99 5.16 -4.55
C HIS A 151 11.63 5.59 -3.23
N LEU A 152 11.12 5.05 -2.12
CA LEU A 152 11.54 5.40 -0.77
C LEU A 152 11.71 4.16 0.11
N PHE A 153 12.47 4.30 1.19
CA PHE A 153 12.84 3.20 2.08
C PHE A 153 11.97 3.14 3.33
N HIS A 154 11.57 1.92 3.72
CA HIS A 154 10.89 1.67 4.98
C HIS A 154 11.59 0.54 5.75
N GLY A 155 12.29 0.88 6.84
CA GLY A 155 12.89 -0.11 7.72
C GLY A 155 11.87 -0.70 8.69
N THR A 156 11.93 -2.01 8.93
CA THR A 156 10.97 -2.70 9.79
C THR A 156 11.61 -3.86 10.56
N GLY A 157 10.85 -4.44 11.49
CA GLY A 157 11.28 -5.63 12.24
C GLY A 157 11.02 -6.93 11.46
N PRO A 158 11.59 -8.06 11.90
CA PRO A 158 11.37 -9.34 11.22
C PRO A 158 9.89 -9.78 11.24
N HIS A 159 9.20 -9.57 12.36
CA HIS A 159 7.83 -10.06 12.58
C HIS A 159 6.73 -9.30 11.84
N THR A 160 7.06 -8.18 11.18
CA THR A 160 6.08 -7.31 10.49
C THR A 160 6.08 -7.51 8.98
N THR A 161 7.04 -8.25 8.44
CA THR A 161 7.20 -8.43 6.98
C THR A 161 6.04 -9.18 6.35
N ASP A 162 5.58 -10.29 6.93
CA ASP A 162 4.42 -11.03 6.44
C ASP A 162 3.16 -10.16 6.41
N GLN A 163 2.96 -9.35 7.45
CA GLN A 163 1.84 -8.43 7.51
C GLN A 163 1.92 -7.37 6.39
N ILE A 164 3.08 -6.75 6.18
CA ILE A 164 3.28 -5.75 5.13
C ILE A 164 3.11 -6.37 3.73
N ASN A 165 3.61 -7.58 3.52
CA ASN A 165 3.48 -8.28 2.23
C ASN A 165 2.01 -8.56 1.89
N ASN A 166 1.20 -8.94 2.88
CA ASN A 166 -0.21 -9.28 2.68
C ASN A 166 -1.13 -8.05 2.64
N GLN A 167 -0.92 -7.10 3.57
CA GLN A 167 -1.86 -6.01 3.85
C GLN A 167 -1.34 -4.62 3.48
N GLY A 168 -0.08 -4.51 3.06
CA GLY A 168 0.57 -3.23 2.78
C GLY A 168 0.93 -2.48 4.07
N PHE A 169 1.16 -1.18 3.93
CA PHE A 169 1.57 -0.34 5.06
C PHE A 169 0.37 0.19 5.82
N ASN A 170 0.17 -0.28 7.05
CA ASN A 170 -0.96 0.13 7.89
C ASN A 170 -0.58 1.28 8.84
N ARG A 171 -1.22 2.45 8.67
CA ARG A 171 -0.95 3.62 9.53
C ARG A 171 -1.38 3.47 10.99
N SER A 172 -2.15 2.44 11.35
CA SER A 172 -2.53 2.18 12.74
C SER A 172 -1.31 1.87 13.62
N PHE A 173 -0.20 1.49 12.99
CA PHE A 173 1.11 1.32 13.63
C PHE A 173 1.94 2.62 13.66
N ALA A 174 1.41 3.74 13.20
CA ALA A 174 2.08 5.03 13.24
C ALA A 174 2.40 5.42 14.70
N GLY A 175 3.61 5.92 14.93
CA GLY A 175 4.06 6.38 16.25
C GLY A 175 4.82 5.34 17.08
N MET A 176 4.90 4.07 16.66
CA MET A 176 5.75 3.07 17.34
C MET A 176 7.21 3.51 17.48
N ASN A 177 7.71 4.31 16.53
CA ASN A 177 9.07 4.86 16.54
C ASN A 177 9.07 6.40 16.62
N GLY A 178 7.98 7.00 17.12
CA GLY A 178 7.76 8.44 17.13
C GLY A 178 7.04 8.98 15.89
N ALA A 179 6.16 9.96 16.10
CA ALA A 179 5.32 10.57 15.06
C ALA A 179 5.55 12.10 14.98
N MET A 180 6.78 12.52 14.66
CA MET A 180 7.17 13.94 14.69
C MET A 180 6.49 14.80 13.64
N TYR A 181 6.16 14.23 12.48
CA TYR A 181 5.60 14.97 11.34
C TYR A 181 4.15 14.61 11.02
N GLY A 182 3.56 13.68 11.79
CA GLY A 182 2.18 13.22 11.67
C GLY A 182 2.01 11.75 12.00
N ASN A 183 0.77 11.34 12.26
CA ASN A 183 0.37 9.97 12.56
C ASN A 183 0.07 9.22 11.25
N GLY A 184 1.12 8.97 10.46
CA GLY A 184 1.06 8.22 9.21
C GLY A 184 2.25 7.27 9.08
N THR A 185 2.39 6.66 7.91
CA THR A 185 3.52 5.75 7.60
C THR A 185 4.69 6.56 7.07
N TYR A 186 5.88 6.34 7.65
CA TYR A 186 7.11 7.07 7.34
C TYR A 186 7.96 6.33 6.32
N PHE A 187 8.51 7.08 5.37
CA PHE A 187 9.41 6.58 4.34
C PHE A 187 10.62 7.51 4.21
N ALA A 188 11.83 6.94 4.26
CA ALA A 188 13.08 7.68 4.17
C ALA A 188 13.55 7.78 2.71
N VAL A 189 14.16 8.91 2.36
CA VAL A 189 14.87 9.08 1.08
C VAL A 189 16.21 8.34 1.10
N ASP A 190 16.88 8.36 2.26
CA ASP A 190 18.19 7.74 2.50
C ASP A 190 18.03 6.35 3.16
N PRO A 191 18.54 5.27 2.53
CA PRO A 191 18.49 3.93 3.12
C PRO A 191 19.28 3.81 4.43
N CYS A 192 20.34 4.60 4.62
CA CYS A 192 21.11 4.62 5.87
C CYS A 192 20.25 5.00 7.08
N TYR A 193 19.27 5.89 6.89
CA TYR A 193 18.34 6.31 7.95
C TYR A 193 17.49 5.12 8.42
N SER A 194 16.85 4.43 7.47
CA SER A 194 16.06 3.21 7.73
C SER A 194 16.94 2.09 8.34
N ALA A 195 18.15 1.89 7.81
CA ALA A 195 19.05 0.84 8.27
C ALA A 195 19.49 1.06 9.73
N LYS A 196 19.85 2.28 10.14
CA LYS A 196 20.41 2.53 11.48
C LYS A 196 19.38 2.41 12.59
N GLY A 197 18.18 2.98 12.40
CA GLY A 197 17.20 3.14 13.49
C GLY A 197 16.03 2.16 13.48
N TYR A 198 15.66 1.60 12.32
CA TYR A 198 14.33 1.00 12.13
C TYR A 198 14.35 -0.46 11.67
N CYS A 199 15.43 -0.88 11.01
CA CYS A 199 15.61 -2.28 10.63
C CYS A 199 16.14 -3.06 11.86
N LYS A 200 15.27 -3.69 12.64
CA LYS A 200 15.72 -4.52 13.78
C LYS A 200 16.28 -5.86 13.24
N PRO A 201 17.45 -6.32 13.71
CA PRO A 201 17.96 -7.63 13.32
C PRO A 201 17.11 -8.76 13.91
N ASP A 202 17.01 -9.88 13.21
CA ASP A 202 16.51 -11.14 13.78
C ASP A 202 17.60 -11.91 14.54
N ALA A 203 17.29 -13.15 14.95
CA ALA A 203 18.21 -14.03 15.64
C ALA A 203 19.50 -14.35 14.84
N ASN A 204 19.45 -14.27 13.51
CA ASN A 204 20.60 -14.49 12.63
C ASN A 204 21.35 -13.19 12.31
N GLY A 205 20.94 -12.05 12.87
CA GLY A 205 21.50 -10.75 12.57
C GLY A 205 20.97 -10.12 11.27
N HIS A 206 20.00 -10.75 10.61
CA HIS A 206 19.44 -10.27 9.35
C HIS A 206 18.46 -9.12 9.59
N LYS A 207 18.59 -8.08 8.79
CA LYS A 207 17.81 -6.85 8.81
C LYS A 207 16.95 -6.78 7.55
N ARG A 208 15.76 -6.19 7.66
CA ARG A 208 14.80 -6.07 6.55
C ARG A 208 14.41 -4.63 6.29
N MET A 209 14.41 -4.25 5.03
CA MET A 209 14.01 -2.93 4.56
C MET A 209 13.23 -3.07 3.26
N TYR A 210 12.13 -2.33 3.13
CA TYR A 210 11.42 -2.22 1.87
C TYR A 210 11.97 -1.06 1.04
N LEU A 211 12.12 -1.27 -0.26
CA LEU A 211 12.10 -0.21 -1.27
C LEU A 211 10.67 -0.16 -1.83
N ALA A 212 9.96 0.91 -1.51
CA ALA A 212 8.53 1.05 -1.80
C ALA A 212 8.28 2.14 -2.84
N LYS A 213 7.25 1.93 -3.68
CA LYS A 213 6.66 3.01 -4.49
C LYS A 213 5.70 3.79 -3.62
N VAL A 214 5.94 5.08 -3.46
CA VAL A 214 5.16 5.95 -2.57
C VAL A 214 4.60 7.14 -3.35
N LEU A 215 3.28 7.31 -3.30
CA LEU A 215 2.57 8.44 -3.90
C LEU A 215 2.65 9.66 -2.98
N VAL A 216 3.77 10.38 -3.06
CA VAL A 216 4.03 11.59 -2.27
C VAL A 216 3.22 12.80 -2.74
N GLY A 217 2.88 12.86 -4.03
CA GLY A 217 2.10 13.94 -4.64
C GLY A 217 2.61 15.34 -4.29
N GLU A 218 1.66 16.25 -4.07
CA GLU A 218 1.92 17.59 -3.55
C GLU A 218 2.11 17.50 -2.03
N PHE A 219 3.24 17.99 -1.50
CA PHE A 219 3.59 17.83 -0.09
C PHE A 219 3.91 19.15 0.61
N THR A 220 3.79 19.14 1.94
CA THR A 220 4.15 20.28 2.80
C THR A 220 4.86 19.83 4.08
N LYS A 221 5.36 20.76 4.88
CA LYS A 221 6.01 20.42 6.15
C LYS A 221 5.00 19.84 7.14
N GLY A 222 5.33 18.69 7.71
CA GLY A 222 4.50 18.01 8.71
C GLY A 222 4.71 18.58 10.12
N LYS A 223 3.82 18.17 11.04
CA LYS A 223 3.92 18.45 12.47
C LYS A 223 3.29 17.35 13.30
N LYS A 224 3.71 17.23 14.56
CA LYS A 224 3.19 16.23 15.50
C LYS A 224 1.67 16.36 15.64
N GLY A 225 0.98 15.22 15.73
CA GLY A 225 -0.46 15.14 15.96
C GLY A 225 -1.34 15.29 14.71
N LEU A 226 -0.78 15.51 13.51
CA LEU A 226 -1.56 15.46 12.27
C LEU A 226 -2.12 14.05 12.06
N ARG A 227 -3.42 13.93 11.80
CA ARG A 227 -4.08 12.67 11.39
C ARG A 227 -4.31 12.59 9.87
N THR A 228 -4.24 13.74 9.20
CA THR A 228 -4.34 13.90 7.75
C THR A 228 -3.39 15.02 7.32
N PRO A 229 -3.00 15.10 6.02
CA PRO A 229 -2.24 16.23 5.52
C PRO A 229 -2.99 17.56 5.73
N PRO A 230 -2.27 18.71 5.83
CA PRO A 230 -2.88 20.03 5.90
C PRO A 230 -3.64 20.41 4.62
N LYS A 231 -4.52 21.43 4.71
CA LYS A 231 -5.15 22.06 3.54
C LYS A 231 -4.12 22.83 2.70
N ARG A 232 -4.27 22.81 1.37
CA ARG A 232 -3.43 23.58 0.43
C ARG A 232 -3.75 25.08 0.45
N SER A 233 -4.99 25.44 0.73
CA SER A 233 -5.43 26.83 0.87
C SER A 233 -6.43 26.95 2.02
N SER A 234 -6.48 28.14 2.64
CA SER A 234 -7.41 28.42 3.75
C SER A 234 -8.89 28.37 3.32
N LYS A 235 -9.17 28.63 2.04
CA LYS A 235 -10.52 28.70 1.46
C LYS A 235 -10.97 27.40 0.78
N GLY A 236 -10.07 26.42 0.61
CA GLY A 236 -10.36 25.17 -0.09
C GLY A 236 -10.56 23.96 0.83
N VAL A 237 -11.11 22.89 0.26
CA VAL A 237 -11.17 21.55 0.91
C VAL A 237 -9.99 20.66 0.52
N ASN A 238 -9.21 21.05 -0.49
CA ASN A 238 -8.10 20.25 -1.00
C ASN A 238 -6.96 20.17 0.00
N LEU A 239 -6.66 18.95 0.44
CA LEU A 239 -5.49 18.64 1.25
C LEU A 239 -4.25 18.44 0.36
N TYR A 240 -3.07 18.63 0.95
CA TYR A 240 -1.84 18.04 0.43
C TYR A 240 -1.96 16.50 0.41
N ASP A 241 -1.08 15.84 -0.33
CA ASP A 241 -1.10 14.38 -0.49
C ASP A 241 -0.21 13.68 0.53
N SER A 242 0.87 14.34 0.94
CA SER A 242 1.76 13.86 1.99
C SER A 242 2.38 15.02 2.77
N VAL A 243 3.14 14.70 3.81
CA VAL A 243 3.96 15.67 4.52
C VAL A 243 5.41 15.22 4.62
N THR A 244 6.31 16.15 4.89
CA THR A 244 7.75 15.93 4.97
C THR A 244 8.39 16.66 6.16
N ASP A 245 9.64 16.34 6.48
CA ASP A 245 10.45 17.04 7.48
C ASP A 245 10.81 18.48 7.05
N LYS A 246 11.10 18.67 5.76
CA LYS A 246 11.44 19.95 5.14
C LYS A 246 11.07 19.96 3.67
N THR A 247 10.54 21.08 3.18
CA THR A 247 10.06 21.20 1.79
C THR A 247 11.19 21.32 0.77
N LYS A 248 12.31 21.96 1.15
CA LYS A 248 13.56 21.96 0.38
C LYS A 248 14.39 20.74 0.77
N ASN A 249 14.73 19.90 -0.20
CA ASN A 249 15.55 18.69 -0.03
C ASN A 249 15.04 17.78 1.11
N PRO A 250 13.81 17.25 0.97
CA PRO A 250 13.19 16.40 1.98
C PRO A 250 14.04 15.15 2.27
N SER A 251 14.14 14.75 3.53
CA SER A 251 14.82 13.49 3.92
C SER A 251 13.85 12.34 4.15
N MET A 252 12.56 12.66 4.31
CA MET A 252 11.48 11.68 4.49
C MET A 252 10.13 12.21 4.06
N PHE A 253 9.20 11.29 3.87
CA PHE A 253 7.81 11.56 3.59
C PHE A 253 6.91 10.74 4.52
N VAL A 254 5.74 11.29 4.83
CA VAL A 254 4.71 10.64 5.63
C VAL A 254 3.40 10.68 4.85
N VAL A 255 2.83 9.50 4.59
CA VAL A 255 1.53 9.33 3.94
C VAL A 255 0.50 8.85 4.97
N PHE A 256 -0.77 9.24 4.76
CA PHE A 256 -1.85 9.03 5.72
C PHE A 256 -2.97 8.12 5.18
N ASN A 257 -2.79 7.57 3.98
CA ASN A 257 -3.68 6.59 3.39
C ASN A 257 -2.89 5.32 3.08
N ASP A 258 -3.43 4.17 3.46
CA ASP A 258 -2.74 2.88 3.44
C ASP A 258 -2.48 2.40 2.00
N VAL A 259 -3.26 2.88 1.02
CA VAL A 259 -3.06 2.55 -0.42
C VAL A 259 -2.08 3.48 -1.14
N GLN A 260 -1.53 4.50 -0.48
CA GLN A 260 -0.55 5.42 -1.10
C GLN A 260 0.85 4.81 -1.27
N ALA A 261 1.10 3.61 -0.75
CA ALA A 261 2.41 2.97 -0.83
C ALA A 261 2.30 1.49 -1.19
N TYR A 262 3.12 1.05 -2.13
CA TYR A 262 3.25 -0.35 -2.53
C TYR A 262 4.64 -0.87 -2.11
N PRO A 263 4.74 -1.95 -1.31
CA PRO A 263 6.01 -2.53 -0.91
C PRO A 263 6.61 -3.30 -2.10
N GLU A 264 7.38 -2.64 -2.96
CA GLU A 264 7.82 -3.25 -4.24
C GLU A 264 8.91 -4.31 -4.06
N TYR A 265 9.92 -4.02 -3.25
CA TYR A 265 11.02 -4.94 -2.96
C TYR A 265 11.28 -5.05 -1.47
N LEU A 266 11.52 -6.28 -1.00
CA LEU A 266 12.02 -6.58 0.34
C LEU A 266 13.51 -6.92 0.25
N ILE A 267 14.35 -6.10 0.88
CA ILE A 267 15.80 -6.27 0.92
C ILE A 267 16.17 -6.87 2.27
N THR A 268 16.76 -8.06 2.25
CA THR A 268 17.34 -8.71 3.43
C THR A 268 18.86 -8.52 3.42
N PHE A 269 19.41 -7.95 4.49
CA PHE A 269 20.83 -7.58 4.57
C PHE A 269 21.37 -7.74 5.99
N GLN A 270 22.69 -7.73 6.14
CA GLN A 270 23.34 -7.76 7.44
C GLN A 270 24.56 -6.83 7.48
N LYS A 271 25.12 -6.61 8.67
CA LYS A 271 26.41 -5.93 8.76
C LYS A 271 27.47 -6.74 7.98
N LYS A 272 28.41 -6.02 7.37
CA LYS A 272 29.63 -6.64 6.86
C LYS A 272 30.42 -7.24 8.01
#